data_AF-B2SY12-F1
#
_entry.id   AF-B2SY12-F1
#
_cell.length_a   1.000
_cell.length_b   1.000
_cell.length_c   1.000
_cell.angle_alpha   90.00
_cell.angle_beta   90.00
_cell.angle_gamma   90.00
#
_symmetry.space_group_name_H-M   'P 1'
#
loop_
_entity.id
_entity.type
_entity.pdbx_description
1 polymer ?
#
loop_
_entity_poly.entity_id
_entity_poly.type
_entity_poly.pdbx_seq_one_letter_code
_entity_poly.pdbx_strand_id
1 'polypeptide(L)'
;MSTAETAVAPVDYRTEPSQYKHWKLSFNGPVATLGIDIAEDGGIRDGYKLKLNSYDLGVDIELHDAVQRIRFEHPEVKTVVLTSLKDRVFCSGANIFMLGLSTHAWKVNFCKFTNETRNGLEDSSRHSGLKFLAAVNGACAGGGYELALACDEIYLVDDRSSSVSLPEVPLLGVLPGTGGLTRVTDKRKVRHDRADIFCTVVEGVRGERAKAWRLVDEVVKPNQFDQAIQARALELAEQSDRPADAQGVVLTRIERTDREEGLTYKTLDVTIDRAKRIATFTAKAPQSEPPTNIDEIVAAGVNWWPLQFARELDDAILCMRTNELAVGTWVFKTEGDARNLLAADASLMQHKDHWFVRETIGLLRRTLARIDVSSRSLFALIEPGSCFAGTFAELAFAADRTYMAALPSNEEEEPAITLSEVNFGLYPMVTHQSRLGRRFYEEAEPLDAVRSLIGQPIKPVEAERLGLVTASPDDIDWADEIRIALEERAAMSPDALTGLEANLRFNGPETMETRIFGRLTAWQNWIFNRPNAVGEKGALKVYGKGSKAQFDVSRV
;
A
#
# COMPACT_ATOMS: atom_id res chain seq x y z
N MET A 1 35.82 -2.56 22.84
CA MET A 1 35.85 -1.50 21.81
C MET A 1 34.44 -1.33 21.31
N SER A 2 33.79 -0.23 21.71
CA SER A 2 32.44 0.12 21.28
C SER A 2 32.48 0.45 19.79
N THR A 3 31.92 -0.42 18.96
CA THR A 3 31.58 -0.09 17.59
C THR A 3 30.40 0.87 17.68
N ALA A 4 30.65 2.15 17.42
CA ALA A 4 29.58 3.10 17.16
C ALA A 4 28.77 2.53 15.98
N GLU A 5 27.54 2.06 16.27
CA GLU A 5 26.57 1.77 15.22
C GLU A 5 26.35 3.09 14.48
N THR A 6 26.86 3.18 13.25
CA THR A 6 26.51 4.28 12.35
C THR A 6 24.99 4.25 12.18
N ALA A 7 24.31 5.28 12.71
CA ALA A 7 22.86 5.40 12.62
C ALA A 7 22.43 5.28 11.16
N VAL A 8 21.59 4.30 10.85
CA VAL A 8 21.05 4.09 9.50
C VAL A 8 20.16 5.29 9.15
N ALA A 9 20.43 5.95 8.02
CA ALA A 9 19.67 7.13 7.60
C ALA A 9 18.17 6.80 7.41
N PRO A 10 17.24 7.66 7.89
CA PRO A 10 15.81 7.49 7.64
C PRO A 10 15.49 7.41 6.14
N VAL A 11 14.43 6.68 5.78
CA VAL A 11 13.90 6.64 4.42
C VAL A 11 12.95 7.83 4.23
N ASP A 12 13.15 8.58 3.14
CA ASP A 12 12.19 9.55 2.62
C ASP A 12 11.51 8.95 1.38
N TYR A 13 10.19 8.88 1.39
CA TYR A 13 9.39 8.34 0.29
C TYR A 13 9.08 9.40 -0.78
N ARG A 14 9.37 10.68 -0.51
CA ARG A 14 9.12 11.79 -1.44
C ARG A 14 10.19 11.81 -2.52
N THR A 15 9.78 11.60 -3.76
CA THR A 15 10.60 11.74 -4.96
C THR A 15 9.77 12.36 -6.08
N GLU A 16 10.37 12.58 -7.24
CA GLU A 16 9.72 13.05 -8.45
C GLU A 16 10.54 12.66 -9.70
N PRO A 17 9.97 12.70 -10.92
CA PRO A 17 10.65 12.22 -12.13
C PRO A 17 12.04 12.81 -12.40
N SER A 18 12.30 14.06 -12.00
CA SER A 18 13.61 14.69 -12.16
C SER A 18 14.72 14.08 -11.28
N GLN A 19 14.33 13.32 -10.25
CA GLN A 19 15.22 12.68 -9.28
C GLN A 19 15.35 11.16 -9.53
N TYR A 20 14.58 10.60 -10.45
CA TYR A 20 14.59 9.16 -10.70
C TYR A 20 15.94 8.66 -11.18
N LYS A 21 16.36 7.54 -10.60
CA LYS A 21 17.56 6.80 -10.99
C LYS A 21 17.22 5.51 -11.73
N HIS A 22 15.99 5.03 -11.60
CA HIS A 22 15.65 3.65 -11.93
C HIS A 22 14.55 3.50 -12.98
N TRP A 23 13.83 4.58 -13.26
CA TRP A 23 12.68 4.57 -14.15
C TRP A 23 12.72 5.70 -15.16
N LYS A 24 12.23 5.41 -16.36
CA LYS A 24 12.00 6.41 -17.40
C LYS A 24 10.54 6.40 -17.81
N LEU A 25 9.91 7.57 -17.81
CA LEU A 25 8.56 7.78 -18.32
C LEU A 25 8.62 8.44 -19.70
N SER A 26 7.80 7.95 -20.62
CA SER A 26 7.54 8.61 -21.90
C SER A 26 6.06 8.47 -22.27
N PHE A 27 5.51 9.50 -22.90
CA PHE A 27 4.08 9.61 -23.19
C PHE A 27 3.86 9.75 -24.70
N ASN A 28 3.01 8.89 -25.25
CA ASN A 28 2.63 8.89 -26.66
C ASN A 28 1.11 8.77 -26.79
N GLY A 29 0.43 9.92 -26.74
CA GLY A 29 -1.03 9.98 -26.70
C GLY A 29 -1.59 9.15 -25.54
N PRO A 30 -2.49 8.18 -25.79
CA PRO A 30 -3.12 7.41 -24.73
C PRO A 30 -2.21 6.33 -24.09
N VAL A 31 -0.98 6.16 -24.58
CA VAL A 31 -0.04 5.15 -24.09
C VAL A 31 1.14 5.81 -23.38
N ALA A 32 1.30 5.52 -22.10
CA ALA A 32 2.52 5.79 -21.37
C ALA A 32 3.44 4.56 -21.43
N THR A 33 4.73 4.76 -21.62
CA THR A 33 5.75 3.71 -21.44
C THR A 33 6.51 3.99 -20.15
N LEU A 34 6.51 3.01 -19.26
CA LEU A 34 7.27 2.98 -18.03
C LEU A 34 8.45 2.00 -18.21
N GLY A 35 9.61 2.56 -18.49
CA GLY A 35 10.84 1.81 -18.75
C GLY A 35 11.63 1.52 -17.47
N ILE A 36 11.88 0.24 -17.20
CA ILE A 36 12.78 -0.24 -16.14
C ILE A 36 14.23 0.00 -16.60
N ASP A 37 14.94 0.87 -15.89
CA ASP A 37 16.35 1.18 -16.17
C ASP A 37 17.12 1.39 -14.87
N ILE A 38 17.17 0.33 -14.05
CA ILE A 38 17.71 0.42 -12.69
C ILE A 38 19.20 0.75 -12.74
N ALA A 39 19.58 1.87 -12.12
CA ALA A 39 20.98 2.21 -11.84
C ALA A 39 21.62 1.21 -10.86
N GLU A 40 22.66 0.49 -11.30
CA GLU A 40 23.34 -0.52 -10.48
C GLU A 40 23.96 0.04 -9.20
N ASP A 41 24.37 1.31 -9.24
CA ASP A 41 25.00 2.05 -8.13
C ASP A 41 23.99 2.85 -7.29
N GLY A 42 22.69 2.75 -7.59
CA GLY A 42 21.65 3.57 -6.97
C GLY A 42 20.98 2.98 -5.73
N GLY A 43 21.60 2.01 -5.05
CA GLY A 43 20.99 1.35 -3.90
C GLY A 43 20.60 2.32 -2.77
N ILE A 44 19.44 2.10 -2.14
CA ILE A 44 18.95 2.92 -1.01
C ILE A 44 19.73 2.67 0.29
N ARG A 45 20.45 1.56 0.36
CA ARG A 45 21.39 1.18 1.42
C ARG A 45 22.69 0.69 0.80
N ASP A 46 23.75 0.76 1.57
CA ASP A 46 25.08 0.35 1.16
C ASP A 46 25.27 -1.17 1.17
N GLY A 47 26.35 -1.62 0.51
CA GLY A 47 26.82 -3.02 0.59
C GLY A 47 26.39 -3.93 -0.55
N TYR A 48 25.61 -3.44 -1.52
CA TYR A 48 25.20 -4.21 -2.70
C TYR A 48 25.15 -3.36 -3.98
N LYS A 49 24.99 -4.01 -5.13
CA LYS A 49 24.77 -3.40 -6.45
C LYS A 49 23.51 -3.97 -7.08
N LEU A 50 22.72 -3.12 -7.71
CA LEU A 50 21.44 -3.44 -8.34
C LEU A 50 21.60 -3.88 -9.80
N LYS A 51 22.42 -4.91 -10.02
CA LYS A 51 22.70 -5.42 -11.38
C LYS A 51 21.48 -6.04 -12.02
N LEU A 52 21.45 -6.06 -13.36
CA LEU A 52 20.48 -6.82 -14.17
C LEU A 52 19.01 -6.48 -13.85
N ASN A 53 18.69 -5.21 -13.61
CA ASN A 53 17.36 -4.79 -13.18
C ASN A 53 16.86 -5.57 -11.94
N SER A 54 17.75 -5.86 -10.98
CA SER A 54 17.34 -6.24 -9.62
C SER A 54 16.97 -5.00 -8.82
N TYR A 55 16.02 -5.12 -7.89
CA TYR A 55 15.47 -3.95 -7.20
C TYR A 55 15.60 -4.01 -5.68
N ASP A 56 15.59 -2.84 -5.05
CA ASP A 56 15.43 -2.65 -3.62
C ASP A 56 14.24 -1.73 -3.31
N LEU A 57 14.13 -1.25 -2.06
CA LEU A 57 13.05 -0.36 -1.65
C LEU A 57 13.05 0.97 -2.43
N GLY A 58 14.22 1.54 -2.76
CA GLY A 58 14.31 2.83 -3.46
C GLY A 58 13.74 2.76 -4.88
N VAL A 59 13.99 1.66 -5.58
CA VAL A 59 13.39 1.40 -6.90
C VAL A 59 11.86 1.36 -6.82
N ASP A 60 11.29 0.75 -5.78
CA ASP A 60 9.83 0.65 -5.63
C ASP A 60 9.21 1.97 -5.16
N ILE A 61 9.95 2.81 -4.43
CA ILE A 61 9.55 4.18 -4.09
C ILE A 61 9.36 5.00 -5.38
N GLU A 62 10.33 4.94 -6.31
CA GLU A 62 10.20 5.60 -7.62
C GLU A 62 9.07 4.99 -8.46
N LEU A 63 8.86 3.66 -8.42
CA LEU A 63 7.74 3.03 -9.12
C LEU A 63 6.39 3.53 -8.59
N HIS A 64 6.25 3.59 -7.25
CA HIS A 64 5.06 4.11 -6.61
C HIS A 64 4.78 5.55 -7.05
N ASP A 65 5.80 6.42 -7.04
CA ASP A 65 5.66 7.81 -7.50
C ASP A 65 5.33 7.86 -9.00
N ALA A 66 5.99 7.09 -9.85
CA ALA A 66 5.76 7.09 -11.30
C ALA A 66 4.31 6.74 -11.67
N VAL A 67 3.71 5.76 -10.97
CA VAL A 67 2.30 5.42 -11.16
C VAL A 67 1.39 6.53 -10.65
N GLN A 68 1.75 7.22 -9.56
CA GLN A 68 1.03 8.40 -9.08
C GLN A 68 1.10 9.56 -10.10
N ARG A 69 2.25 9.80 -10.74
CA ARG A 69 2.37 10.76 -11.85
C ARG A 69 1.41 10.42 -12.97
N ILE A 70 1.39 9.16 -13.43
CA ILE A 70 0.47 8.73 -14.48
C ILE A 70 -1.00 8.96 -14.09
N ARG A 71 -1.39 8.62 -12.86
CA ARG A 71 -2.79 8.79 -12.40
C ARG A 71 -3.25 10.24 -12.47
N PHE A 72 -2.47 11.16 -11.90
CA PHE A 72 -2.88 12.54 -11.66
C PHE A 72 -2.39 13.53 -12.71
N GLU A 73 -1.18 13.36 -13.25
CA GLU A 73 -0.55 14.31 -14.17
C GLU A 73 -0.85 13.97 -15.64
N HIS A 74 -1.42 12.80 -15.92
CA HIS A 74 -1.66 12.30 -17.28
C HIS A 74 -3.10 11.77 -17.47
N PRO A 75 -4.13 12.62 -17.45
CA PRO A 75 -5.51 12.22 -17.70
C PRO A 75 -5.71 11.59 -19.07
N GLU A 76 -4.95 12.00 -20.08
CA GLU A 76 -5.01 11.49 -21.44
C GLU A 76 -4.53 10.04 -21.58
N VAL A 77 -3.67 9.59 -20.66
CA VAL A 77 -3.11 8.23 -20.66
C VAL A 77 -4.17 7.23 -20.18
N LYS A 78 -4.28 6.13 -20.92
CA LYS A 78 -5.26 5.06 -20.71
C LYS A 78 -4.60 3.70 -20.52
N THR A 79 -3.46 3.48 -21.17
CA THR A 79 -2.66 2.26 -21.00
C THR A 79 -1.22 2.60 -20.61
N VAL A 80 -0.67 1.84 -19.68
CA VAL A 80 0.73 1.90 -19.27
C VAL A 80 1.44 0.63 -19.73
N VAL A 81 2.40 0.78 -20.62
CA VAL A 81 3.29 -0.30 -21.04
C VAL A 81 4.50 -0.32 -20.10
N LEU A 82 4.63 -1.39 -19.32
CA LEU A 82 5.81 -1.66 -18.50
C LEU A 82 6.80 -2.49 -19.33
N THR A 83 8.01 -1.96 -19.55
CA THR A 83 9.06 -2.63 -20.34
C THR A 83 10.44 -2.39 -19.77
N SER A 84 11.46 -3.11 -20.21
CA SER A 84 12.85 -2.86 -19.82
C SER A 84 13.61 -2.09 -20.88
N LEU A 85 14.47 -1.15 -20.45
CA LEU A 85 15.43 -0.45 -21.30
C LEU A 85 16.80 -1.14 -21.34
N LYS A 86 16.97 -2.27 -20.64
CA LYS A 86 18.22 -3.04 -20.63
C LYS A 86 18.10 -4.28 -21.50
N ASP A 87 19.15 -4.55 -22.27
CA ASP A 87 19.23 -5.74 -23.11
C ASP A 87 19.19 -7.03 -22.27
N ARG A 88 18.48 -8.04 -22.79
CA ARG A 88 18.42 -9.43 -22.29
C ARG A 88 17.70 -9.64 -20.96
N VAL A 89 17.39 -8.58 -20.20
CA VAL A 89 16.73 -8.69 -18.90
C VAL A 89 15.57 -7.72 -18.82
N PHE A 90 14.39 -8.25 -18.49
CA PHE A 90 13.24 -7.44 -18.12
C PHE A 90 13.46 -6.92 -16.68
N CYS A 91 13.44 -7.86 -15.73
CA CYS A 91 13.68 -7.61 -14.32
C CYS A 91 14.08 -8.93 -13.64
N SER A 92 15.14 -8.91 -12.82
CA SER A 92 15.65 -10.10 -12.15
C SER A 92 15.15 -10.25 -10.71
N GLY A 93 14.19 -9.43 -10.29
CA GLY A 93 13.56 -9.53 -8.97
C GLY A 93 14.27 -8.76 -7.85
N ALA A 94 13.80 -8.95 -6.61
CA ALA A 94 14.41 -8.33 -5.45
C ALA A 94 15.88 -8.71 -5.33
N ASN A 95 16.75 -7.75 -5.08
CA ASN A 95 18.19 -7.98 -5.04
C ASN A 95 18.57 -8.92 -3.89
N ILE A 96 19.20 -10.05 -4.22
CA ILE A 96 19.48 -11.13 -3.27
C ILE A 96 20.52 -10.69 -2.22
N PHE A 97 21.52 -9.90 -2.63
CA PHE A 97 22.52 -9.37 -1.70
C PHE A 97 21.89 -8.39 -0.70
N MET A 98 21.02 -7.50 -1.18
CA MET A 98 20.22 -6.62 -0.31
C MET A 98 19.41 -7.42 0.71
N LEU A 99 18.71 -8.49 0.29
CA LEU A 99 17.94 -9.34 1.20
C LEU A 99 18.81 -10.02 2.25
N GLY A 100 20.00 -10.49 1.87
CA GLY A 100 20.98 -11.12 2.77
C GLY A 100 21.64 -10.17 3.78
N LEU A 101 21.70 -8.87 3.46
CA LEU A 101 22.22 -7.81 4.33
C LEU A 101 21.13 -7.16 5.20
N SER A 102 19.86 -7.32 4.84
CA SER A 102 18.74 -6.67 5.50
C SER A 102 18.36 -7.33 6.82
N THR A 103 17.90 -6.53 7.79
CA THR A 103 17.26 -7.03 9.02
C THR A 103 15.94 -7.75 8.71
N HIS A 104 15.35 -8.42 9.70
CA HIS A 104 14.03 -9.04 9.54
C HIS A 104 12.96 -7.96 9.28
N ALA A 105 12.88 -6.94 10.13
CA ALA A 105 11.92 -5.84 9.99
C ALA A 105 12.03 -5.10 8.64
N TRP A 106 13.25 -4.87 8.15
CA TRP A 106 13.45 -4.25 6.83
C TRP A 106 12.87 -5.10 5.70
N LYS A 107 13.11 -6.42 5.70
CA LYS A 107 12.53 -7.33 4.70
C LYS A 107 11.00 -7.34 4.74
N VAL A 108 10.42 -7.38 5.94
CA VAL A 108 8.96 -7.38 6.11
C VAL A 108 8.35 -6.06 5.61
N ASN A 109 8.94 -4.90 5.94
CA ASN A 109 8.48 -3.61 5.43
C ASN A 109 8.64 -3.52 3.90
N PHE A 110 9.79 -3.95 3.37
CA PHE A 110 10.04 -4.02 1.93
C PHE A 110 8.96 -4.85 1.22
N CYS A 111 8.68 -6.07 1.70
CA CYS A 111 7.63 -6.92 1.12
C CYS A 111 6.26 -6.26 1.24
N LYS A 112 5.93 -5.62 2.37
CA LYS A 112 4.63 -4.96 2.55
C LYS A 112 4.43 -3.81 1.56
N PHE A 113 5.39 -2.89 1.48
CA PHE A 113 5.31 -1.74 0.58
C PHE A 113 5.27 -2.16 -0.89
N THR A 114 6.14 -3.10 -1.29
CA THR A 114 6.17 -3.59 -2.68
C THR A 114 4.89 -4.34 -3.07
N ASN A 115 4.26 -5.06 -2.13
CA ASN A 115 2.94 -5.63 -2.32
C ASN A 115 1.87 -4.56 -2.49
N GLU A 116 1.86 -3.51 -1.67
CA GLU A 116 0.91 -2.40 -1.77
C GLU A 116 1.06 -1.64 -3.11
N THR A 117 2.28 -1.41 -3.60
CA THR A 117 2.52 -0.81 -4.93
C THR A 117 1.90 -1.65 -6.06
N ARG A 118 2.10 -2.98 -6.02
CA ARG A 118 1.55 -3.93 -7.02
C ARG A 118 0.03 -4.04 -6.93
N ASN A 119 -0.53 -4.12 -5.73
CA ASN A 119 -1.99 -4.08 -5.52
C ASN A 119 -2.56 -2.76 -6.05
N GLY A 120 -1.82 -1.66 -5.95
CA GLY A 120 -2.19 -0.36 -6.50
C GLY A 120 -2.38 -0.38 -8.02
N LEU A 121 -1.60 -1.17 -8.77
CA LEU A 121 -1.79 -1.29 -10.23
C LEU A 121 -3.18 -1.89 -10.53
N GLU A 122 -3.54 -2.94 -9.82
CA GLU A 122 -4.83 -3.63 -9.97
C GLU A 122 -5.99 -2.77 -9.47
N ASP A 123 -5.80 -2.01 -8.39
CA ASP A 123 -6.76 -1.00 -7.92
C ASP A 123 -7.03 0.06 -9.01
N SER A 124 -5.99 0.55 -9.68
CA SER A 124 -6.15 1.49 -10.80
C SER A 124 -6.77 0.85 -12.03
N SER A 125 -6.51 -0.43 -12.28
CA SER A 125 -7.20 -1.14 -13.36
C SER A 125 -8.71 -1.19 -13.15
N ARG A 126 -9.15 -1.36 -11.90
CA ARG A 126 -10.56 -1.38 -11.52
C ARG A 126 -11.21 0.00 -11.46
N HIS A 127 -10.48 1.01 -11.00
CA HIS A 127 -11.10 2.26 -10.53
C HIS A 127 -10.55 3.54 -11.19
N SER A 128 -9.39 3.50 -11.85
CA SER A 128 -8.77 4.69 -12.46
C SER A 128 -9.06 4.83 -13.96
N GLY A 129 -9.64 3.80 -14.58
CA GLY A 129 -9.75 3.71 -16.04
C GLY A 129 -8.38 3.50 -16.71
N LEU A 130 -7.41 2.90 -15.99
CA LEU A 130 -6.11 2.55 -16.55
C LEU A 130 -6.06 1.05 -16.89
N LYS A 131 -5.13 0.67 -17.76
CA LYS A 131 -4.69 -0.71 -17.96
C LYS A 131 -3.17 -0.76 -17.96
N PHE A 132 -2.60 -1.86 -17.48
CA PHE A 132 -1.15 -2.10 -17.40
C PHE A 132 -0.79 -3.32 -18.25
N LEU A 133 0.11 -3.14 -19.21
CA LEU A 133 0.60 -4.20 -20.10
C LEU A 133 2.09 -4.43 -19.83
N ALA A 134 2.45 -5.62 -19.36
CA ALA A 134 3.86 -6.00 -19.22
C ALA A 134 4.41 -6.50 -20.56
N ALA A 135 5.27 -5.69 -21.19
CA ALA A 135 6.03 -6.03 -22.38
C ALA A 135 7.37 -6.67 -21.98
N VAL A 136 7.35 -7.98 -21.72
CA VAL A 136 8.48 -8.77 -21.21
C VAL A 136 9.45 -9.12 -22.36
N ASN A 137 10.46 -8.28 -22.51
CA ASN A 137 11.46 -8.30 -23.58
C ASN A 137 12.81 -8.95 -23.19
N GLY A 138 12.83 -9.77 -22.14
CA GLY A 138 14.05 -10.39 -21.61
C GLY A 138 13.77 -11.39 -20.50
N ALA A 139 14.82 -11.81 -19.78
CA ALA A 139 14.68 -12.61 -18.57
C ALA A 139 13.82 -11.89 -17.52
N CYS A 140 12.79 -12.58 -17.02
CA CYS A 140 11.82 -12.07 -16.06
C CYS A 140 11.73 -13.05 -14.88
N ALA A 141 12.45 -12.75 -13.80
CA ALA A 141 12.70 -13.70 -12.73
C ALA A 141 12.28 -13.18 -11.36
N GLY A 142 11.69 -14.07 -10.56
CA GLY A 142 11.23 -13.80 -9.20
C GLY A 142 10.34 -12.56 -9.15
N GLY A 143 10.73 -11.59 -8.33
CA GLY A 143 10.05 -10.28 -8.22
C GLY A 143 9.81 -9.54 -9.54
N GLY A 144 10.58 -9.82 -10.61
CA GLY A 144 10.31 -9.27 -11.94
C GLY A 144 9.04 -9.84 -12.56
N TYR A 145 8.82 -11.15 -12.39
CA TYR A 145 7.58 -11.79 -12.79
C TYR A 145 6.44 -11.45 -11.81
N GLU A 146 6.71 -11.26 -10.51
CA GLU A 146 5.70 -10.77 -9.56
C GLU A 146 5.16 -9.37 -9.92
N LEU A 147 6.02 -8.49 -10.44
CA LEU A 147 5.59 -7.20 -10.99
C LEU A 147 4.75 -7.38 -12.26
N ALA A 148 5.18 -8.24 -13.20
CA ALA A 148 4.40 -8.53 -14.40
C ALA A 148 3.03 -9.16 -14.07
N LEU A 149 2.97 -10.03 -13.05
CA LEU A 149 1.72 -10.62 -12.55
C LEU A 149 0.71 -9.57 -12.07
N ALA A 150 1.17 -8.41 -11.60
CA ALA A 150 0.29 -7.32 -11.16
C ALA A 150 -0.27 -6.50 -12.33
N CYS A 151 0.31 -6.58 -13.53
CA CYS A 151 -0.27 -5.99 -14.75
C CYS A 151 -1.55 -6.73 -15.17
N ASP A 152 -2.36 -6.11 -16.02
CA ASP A 152 -3.56 -6.72 -16.60
C ASP A 152 -3.19 -7.87 -17.53
N GLU A 153 -2.19 -7.66 -18.39
CA GLU A 153 -1.68 -8.65 -19.33
C GLU A 153 -0.16 -8.72 -19.37
N ILE A 154 0.35 -9.90 -19.75
CA ILE A 154 1.78 -10.19 -19.88
C ILE A 154 2.04 -10.73 -21.29
N TYR A 155 2.84 -10.00 -22.06
CA TYR A 155 3.30 -10.39 -23.39
C TYR A 155 4.80 -10.70 -23.30
N LEU A 156 5.17 -11.92 -23.68
CA LEU A 156 6.56 -12.40 -23.62
C LEU A 156 7.16 -12.53 -25.03
N VAL A 157 8.34 -11.97 -25.24
CA VAL A 157 9.04 -12.12 -26.51
C VAL A 157 9.48 -13.58 -26.73
N ASP A 158 9.23 -14.12 -27.93
CA ASP A 158 9.55 -15.49 -28.31
C ASP A 158 10.86 -15.58 -29.12
N ASP A 159 11.97 -15.32 -28.43
CA ASP A 159 13.34 -15.23 -28.94
C ASP A 159 14.23 -16.44 -28.57
N ARG A 160 13.63 -17.48 -27.95
CA ARG A 160 14.31 -18.65 -27.35
C ARG A 160 15.19 -18.36 -26.13
N SER A 161 15.34 -17.12 -25.69
CA SER A 161 16.17 -16.69 -24.55
C SER A 161 15.31 -16.22 -23.38
N SER A 162 14.34 -15.35 -23.65
CA SER A 162 13.44 -14.73 -22.70
C SER A 162 12.53 -15.76 -22.02
N SER A 163 12.40 -15.64 -20.70
CA SER A 163 11.68 -16.58 -19.85
C SER A 163 11.00 -15.86 -18.70
N VAL A 164 9.92 -16.45 -18.21
CA VAL A 164 9.35 -16.15 -16.89
C VAL A 164 9.78 -17.23 -15.91
N SER A 165 10.08 -16.86 -14.66
CA SER A 165 10.53 -17.80 -13.62
C SER A 165 10.22 -17.31 -12.21
N LEU A 166 10.02 -18.24 -11.27
CA LEU A 166 9.95 -17.98 -9.83
C LEU A 166 10.98 -18.86 -9.09
N PRO A 167 12.27 -18.49 -9.12
CA PRO A 167 13.36 -19.30 -8.57
C PRO A 167 13.52 -19.18 -7.05
N GLU A 168 12.65 -18.45 -6.35
CA GLU A 168 12.82 -18.09 -4.93
C GLU A 168 12.99 -19.30 -4.02
N VAL A 169 12.21 -20.37 -4.21
CA VAL A 169 12.31 -21.57 -3.37
C VAL A 169 13.64 -22.29 -3.59
N PRO A 170 14.00 -22.73 -4.82
CA PRO A 170 15.23 -23.50 -5.04
C PRO A 170 16.51 -22.67 -4.90
N LEU A 171 16.47 -21.37 -5.19
CA LEU A 171 17.67 -20.52 -5.21
C LEU A 171 17.89 -19.78 -3.89
N LEU A 172 16.81 -19.31 -3.26
CA LEU A 172 16.87 -18.40 -2.11
C LEU A 172 16.32 -19.02 -0.82
N GLY A 173 15.66 -20.18 -0.90
CA GLY A 173 15.03 -20.81 0.25
C GLY A 173 13.86 -19.99 0.83
N VAL A 174 13.21 -19.17 0.00
CA VAL A 174 12.07 -18.31 0.38
C VAL A 174 10.95 -18.39 -0.65
N LEU A 175 9.81 -17.76 -0.41
CA LEU A 175 8.69 -17.75 -1.34
C LEU A 175 8.74 -16.52 -2.28
N PRO A 176 8.06 -16.60 -3.43
CA PRO A 176 7.56 -15.44 -4.19
C PRO A 176 6.55 -14.65 -3.34
N GLY A 177 7.09 -13.86 -2.41
CA GLY A 177 6.37 -13.19 -1.32
C GLY A 177 5.75 -11.84 -1.68
N THR A 178 6.01 -11.31 -2.88
CA THR A 178 5.43 -10.07 -3.39
C THR A 178 4.11 -10.35 -4.14
N GLY A 179 3.32 -11.26 -3.56
CA GLY A 179 2.06 -11.73 -4.11
C GLY A 179 2.21 -12.73 -5.27
N GLY A 180 3.42 -13.19 -5.60
CA GLY A 180 3.69 -14.08 -6.71
C GLY A 180 2.86 -15.35 -6.67
N LEU A 181 2.93 -16.12 -5.57
CA LEU A 181 2.15 -17.36 -5.44
C LEU A 181 0.65 -17.10 -5.53
N THR A 182 0.17 -16.07 -4.82
CA THR A 182 -1.25 -15.74 -4.79
C THR A 182 -1.77 -15.32 -6.17
N ARG A 183 -1.01 -14.53 -6.94
CA ARG A 183 -1.41 -14.17 -8.31
C ARG A 183 -1.30 -15.34 -9.28
N VAL A 184 -0.31 -16.23 -9.12
CA VAL A 184 -0.22 -17.47 -9.92
C VAL A 184 -1.48 -18.32 -9.76
N THR A 185 -2.00 -18.48 -8.54
CA THR A 185 -3.20 -19.28 -8.29
C THR A 185 -4.49 -18.51 -8.53
N ASP A 186 -4.63 -17.32 -7.93
CA ASP A 186 -5.91 -16.62 -7.81
C ASP A 186 -6.20 -15.74 -9.03
N LYS A 187 -5.17 -15.17 -9.67
CA LYS A 187 -5.32 -14.33 -10.86
C LYS A 187 -5.11 -15.13 -12.15
N ARG A 188 -3.95 -15.77 -12.31
CA ARG A 188 -3.58 -16.51 -13.53
C ARG A 188 -4.25 -17.87 -13.66
N LYS A 189 -4.78 -18.41 -12.55
CA LYS A 189 -5.43 -19.74 -12.50
C LYS A 189 -4.52 -20.84 -13.07
N VAL A 190 -3.22 -20.77 -12.79
CA VAL A 190 -2.26 -21.83 -13.12
C VAL A 190 -2.61 -23.03 -12.25
N ARG A 191 -2.70 -24.21 -12.88
CA ARG A 191 -2.98 -25.46 -12.16
C ARG A 191 -1.87 -25.70 -11.12
N HIS A 192 -2.24 -26.00 -9.88
CA HIS A 192 -1.31 -25.94 -8.74
C HIS A 192 -0.07 -26.85 -8.89
N ASP A 193 -0.19 -28.00 -9.54
CA ASP A 193 0.92 -28.92 -9.85
C ASP A 193 1.90 -28.35 -10.89
N ARG A 194 1.41 -27.58 -11.87
CA ARG A 194 2.26 -26.82 -12.80
C ARG A 194 2.93 -25.64 -12.09
N ALA A 195 2.20 -25.00 -11.17
CA ALA A 195 2.75 -23.93 -10.35
C ALA A 195 3.87 -24.44 -9.43
N ASP A 196 3.72 -25.64 -8.85
CA ASP A 196 4.76 -26.30 -8.07
C ASP A 196 6.05 -26.50 -8.89
N ILE A 197 5.95 -27.10 -10.09
CA ILE A 197 7.09 -27.22 -11.00
C ILE A 197 7.69 -25.84 -11.31
N PHE A 198 6.84 -24.86 -11.62
CA PHE A 198 7.29 -23.51 -11.96
C PHE A 198 8.04 -22.81 -10.82
N CYS A 199 7.66 -23.06 -9.57
CA CYS A 199 8.27 -22.45 -8.38
C CYS A 199 9.43 -23.26 -7.80
N THR A 200 9.73 -24.44 -8.34
CA THR A 200 10.80 -25.34 -7.85
C THR A 200 11.91 -25.57 -8.86
N VAL A 201 11.88 -24.88 -10.01
CA VAL A 201 12.92 -24.87 -11.05
C VAL A 201 13.44 -23.46 -11.30
N VAL A 202 14.74 -23.32 -11.55
CA VAL A 202 15.38 -22.00 -11.70
C VAL A 202 15.26 -21.47 -13.13
N GLU A 203 15.27 -22.36 -14.12
CA GLU A 203 15.37 -22.03 -15.54
C GLU A 203 14.11 -21.36 -16.12
N GLY A 204 12.97 -21.56 -15.47
CA GLY A 204 11.68 -20.99 -15.87
C GLY A 204 11.04 -21.62 -17.10
N VAL A 205 10.12 -20.86 -17.71
CA VAL A 205 9.31 -21.28 -18.85
C VAL A 205 9.36 -20.20 -19.94
N ARG A 206 9.40 -20.63 -21.21
CA ARG A 206 9.54 -19.79 -22.40
C ARG A 206 8.44 -20.09 -23.42
N GLY A 207 8.21 -19.14 -24.32
CA GLY A 207 7.39 -19.31 -25.54
C GLY A 207 6.01 -19.91 -25.26
N GLU A 208 5.50 -20.69 -26.22
CA GLU A 208 4.15 -21.28 -26.18
C GLU A 208 3.83 -22.06 -24.89
N ARG A 209 4.84 -22.66 -24.25
CA ARG A 209 4.61 -23.37 -22.97
C ARG A 209 4.19 -22.41 -21.87
N ALA A 210 4.73 -21.19 -21.84
CA ALA A 210 4.36 -20.18 -20.85
C ALA A 210 2.88 -19.79 -21.01
N LYS A 211 2.44 -19.56 -22.25
CA LYS A 211 1.04 -19.28 -22.60
C LYS A 211 0.13 -20.47 -22.26
N ALA A 212 0.48 -21.68 -22.70
CA ALA A 212 -0.29 -22.90 -22.43
C ALA A 212 -0.42 -23.24 -20.94
N TRP A 213 0.48 -22.74 -20.10
CA TRP A 213 0.43 -22.88 -18.65
C TRP A 213 -0.28 -21.71 -17.95
N ARG A 214 -0.74 -20.71 -18.70
CA ARG A 214 -1.37 -19.46 -18.22
C ARG A 214 -0.42 -18.51 -17.49
N LEU A 215 0.90 -18.69 -17.66
CA LEU A 215 1.89 -17.81 -17.05
C LEU A 215 1.95 -16.45 -17.77
N VAL A 216 1.72 -16.46 -19.08
CA VAL A 216 1.61 -15.23 -19.88
C VAL A 216 0.36 -15.30 -20.74
N ASP A 217 -0.10 -14.16 -21.25
CA ASP A 217 -1.29 -14.07 -22.10
C ASP A 217 -0.94 -14.34 -23.55
N GLU A 218 0.16 -13.74 -24.02
CA GLU A 218 0.63 -13.89 -25.39
C GLU A 218 2.15 -14.03 -25.49
N VAL A 219 2.58 -14.64 -26.59
CA VAL A 219 3.98 -14.72 -26.99
C VAL A 219 4.13 -14.25 -28.42
N VAL A 220 5.11 -13.38 -28.67
CA VAL A 220 5.26 -12.71 -29.98
C VAL A 220 6.72 -12.76 -30.43
N LYS A 221 6.94 -13.03 -31.72
CA LYS A 221 8.30 -13.08 -32.29
C LYS A 221 8.99 -11.71 -32.21
N PRO A 222 10.33 -11.65 -32.09
CA PRO A 222 11.05 -10.39 -31.87
C PRO A 222 10.77 -9.31 -32.91
N ASN A 223 10.69 -9.68 -34.19
CA ASN A 223 10.45 -8.76 -35.30
C ASN A 223 9.03 -8.16 -35.34
N GLN A 224 8.11 -8.65 -34.51
CA GLN A 224 6.71 -8.20 -34.43
C GLN A 224 6.35 -7.70 -33.02
N PHE A 225 7.26 -7.85 -32.04
CA PHE A 225 6.97 -7.64 -30.63
C PHE A 225 6.48 -6.21 -30.35
N ASP A 226 7.26 -5.20 -30.75
CA ASP A 226 6.92 -3.80 -30.48
C ASP A 226 5.60 -3.38 -31.15
N GLN A 227 5.36 -3.86 -32.38
CA GLN A 227 4.11 -3.60 -33.09
C GLN A 227 2.91 -4.24 -32.36
N ALA A 228 3.04 -5.47 -31.89
CA ALA A 228 1.99 -6.15 -31.15
C ALA A 228 1.72 -5.48 -29.79
N ILE A 229 2.76 -5.05 -29.08
CA ILE A 229 2.62 -4.31 -27.82
C ILE A 229 1.89 -3.00 -28.04
N GLN A 230 2.28 -2.21 -29.04
CA GLN A 230 1.62 -0.94 -29.33
C GLN A 230 0.15 -1.15 -29.74
N ALA A 231 -0.13 -2.13 -30.60
CA ALA A 231 -1.49 -2.47 -31.00
C ALA A 231 -2.34 -2.87 -29.78
N ARG A 232 -1.83 -3.77 -28.94
CA ARG A 232 -2.56 -4.20 -27.74
C ARG A 232 -2.76 -3.07 -26.74
N ALA A 233 -1.77 -2.20 -26.57
CA ALA A 233 -1.88 -1.05 -25.69
C ALA A 233 -3.00 -0.09 -26.12
N LEU A 234 -3.19 0.11 -27.42
CA LEU A 234 -4.29 0.89 -27.99
C LEU A 234 -5.65 0.19 -27.78
N GLU A 235 -5.74 -1.12 -27.99
CA GLU A 235 -6.97 -1.89 -27.71
C GLU A 235 -7.38 -1.83 -26.22
N LEU A 236 -6.40 -1.93 -25.31
CA LEU A 236 -6.64 -1.75 -23.88
C LEU A 236 -7.09 -0.32 -23.54
N ALA A 237 -6.58 0.68 -24.27
CA ALA A 237 -6.96 2.07 -24.07
C ALA A 237 -8.42 2.35 -24.44
N GLU A 238 -9.00 1.63 -25.40
CA GLU A 238 -10.41 1.76 -25.79
C GLU A 238 -11.38 1.42 -24.64
N GLN A 239 -10.94 0.69 -23.62
CA GLN A 239 -11.74 0.32 -22.45
C GLN A 239 -11.87 1.47 -21.43
N SER A 240 -11.11 2.56 -21.61
CA SER A 240 -10.99 3.64 -20.65
C SER A 240 -11.92 4.81 -20.96
N ASP A 241 -12.56 5.32 -19.91
CA ASP A 241 -13.36 6.54 -19.88
C ASP A 241 -12.55 7.80 -19.51
N ARG A 242 -11.23 7.69 -19.33
CA ARG A 242 -10.39 8.85 -19.03
C ARG A 242 -10.43 9.87 -20.17
N PRO A 243 -10.45 11.19 -19.86
CA PRO A 243 -10.59 12.23 -20.88
C PRO A 243 -9.29 12.45 -21.65
N ALA A 244 -9.39 12.55 -22.98
CA ALA A 244 -8.24 12.80 -23.85
C ALA A 244 -7.71 14.24 -23.81
N ASP A 245 -8.59 15.21 -23.56
CA ASP A 245 -8.29 16.65 -23.70
C ASP A 245 -8.11 17.38 -22.37
N ALA A 246 -8.17 16.67 -21.23
CA ALA A 246 -8.00 17.28 -19.92
C ALA A 246 -6.52 17.61 -19.64
N GLN A 247 -6.29 18.64 -18.82
CA GLN A 247 -4.96 18.95 -18.31
C GLN A 247 -4.70 18.15 -17.02
N GLY A 248 -3.47 17.65 -16.88
CA GLY A 248 -3.06 16.96 -15.67
C GLY A 248 -2.97 17.87 -14.44
N VAL A 249 -3.10 17.26 -13.26
CA VAL A 249 -2.92 17.93 -11.97
C VAL A 249 -1.54 17.57 -11.42
N VAL A 250 -0.62 18.53 -11.50
CA VAL A 250 0.78 18.38 -11.07
C VAL A 250 0.86 18.09 -9.57
N LEU A 251 1.49 16.97 -9.20
CA LEU A 251 1.69 16.60 -7.80
C LEU A 251 2.95 17.30 -7.25
N THR A 252 2.79 18.55 -6.83
CA THR A 252 3.87 19.35 -6.21
C THR A 252 4.43 18.67 -4.97
N ARG A 253 5.69 18.98 -4.61
CA ARG A 253 6.36 18.41 -3.44
C ARG A 253 5.51 18.53 -2.16
N ILE A 254 5.49 17.46 -1.36
CA ILE A 254 4.89 17.49 -0.02
C ILE A 254 5.81 18.25 0.92
N GLU A 255 5.31 19.37 1.43
CA GLU A 255 5.96 20.11 2.51
C GLU A 255 5.81 19.35 3.83
N ARG A 256 6.96 18.99 4.41
CA ARG A 256 7.05 18.28 5.69
C ARG A 256 8.23 18.82 6.48
N THR A 257 7.98 19.14 7.74
CA THR A 257 9.03 19.46 8.71
C THR A 257 9.32 18.24 9.57
N ASP A 258 10.54 17.73 9.49
CA ASP A 258 11.04 16.65 10.33
C ASP A 258 11.50 17.23 11.68
N ARG A 259 10.88 16.78 12.77
CA ARG A 259 11.24 17.12 14.16
C ARG A 259 11.81 15.89 14.85
N GLU A 260 12.58 16.11 15.92
CA GLU A 260 13.03 15.01 16.79
C GLU A 260 11.86 14.18 17.33
N GLU A 261 10.76 14.86 17.66
CA GLU A 261 9.54 14.27 18.20
C GLU A 261 8.40 14.14 17.18
N GLY A 262 8.69 14.09 15.87
CA GLY A 262 7.70 13.72 14.86
C GLY A 262 7.70 14.54 13.57
N LEU A 263 6.53 14.65 12.92
CA LEU A 263 6.38 15.17 11.55
C LEU A 263 5.27 16.20 11.50
N THR A 264 5.50 17.36 10.85
CA THR A 264 4.44 18.38 10.64
C THR A 264 4.19 18.52 9.15
N TYR A 265 2.91 18.44 8.80
CA TYR A 265 2.36 18.74 7.49
C TYR A 265 1.27 19.81 7.65
N LYS A 266 0.67 20.24 6.53
CA LYS A 266 -0.40 21.23 6.56
C LYS A 266 -1.69 20.66 7.15
N THR A 267 -2.04 19.43 6.77
CA THR A 267 -3.30 18.74 7.13
C THR A 267 -3.12 17.65 8.18
N LEU A 268 -1.89 17.45 8.68
CA LEU A 268 -1.57 16.40 9.63
C LEU A 268 -0.42 16.83 10.54
N ASP A 269 -0.49 16.47 11.81
CA ASP A 269 0.66 16.41 12.70
C ASP A 269 0.88 14.98 13.20
N VAL A 270 2.13 14.55 13.31
CA VAL A 270 2.53 13.34 14.01
C VAL A 270 3.44 13.75 15.15
N THR A 271 3.08 13.45 16.39
CA THR A 271 3.90 13.69 17.58
C THR A 271 4.25 12.38 18.25
N ILE A 272 5.52 12.17 18.59
CA ILE A 272 6.07 10.91 19.09
C ILE A 272 6.47 11.06 20.56
N ASP A 273 5.81 10.31 21.44
CA ASP A 273 6.29 10.07 22.80
C ASP A 273 7.14 8.79 22.78
N ARG A 274 8.47 8.97 22.73
CA ARG A 274 9.42 7.85 22.66
C ARG A 274 9.46 7.03 23.94
N ALA A 275 9.18 7.63 25.09
CA ALA A 275 9.16 6.94 26.37
C ALA A 275 7.94 6.00 26.46
N LYS A 276 6.78 6.47 26.01
CA LYS A 276 5.55 5.67 25.95
C LYS A 276 5.47 4.77 24.71
N ARG A 277 6.33 5.01 23.71
CA ARG A 277 6.33 4.31 22.41
C ARG A 277 5.02 4.53 21.63
N ILE A 278 4.52 5.77 21.68
CA ILE A 278 3.26 6.18 21.04
C ILE A 278 3.55 7.27 20.00
N ALA A 279 2.92 7.15 18.83
CA ALA A 279 2.81 8.24 17.87
C ALA A 279 1.36 8.70 17.77
N THR A 280 1.11 9.98 18.04
CA THR A 280 -0.21 10.59 17.89
C THR A 280 -0.30 11.28 16.53
N PHE A 281 -1.21 10.80 15.69
CA PHE A 281 -1.56 11.38 14.40
C PHE A 281 -2.79 12.28 14.58
N THR A 282 -2.62 13.59 14.50
CA THR A 282 -3.70 14.57 14.57
C THR A 282 -4.04 15.07 13.17
N ALA A 283 -5.09 14.51 12.58
CA ALA A 283 -5.58 14.89 11.25
C ALA A 283 -6.41 16.17 11.32
N LYS A 284 -6.19 17.09 10.38
CA LYS A 284 -6.77 18.44 10.40
C LYS A 284 -7.77 18.62 9.28
N ALA A 285 -9.01 18.93 9.63
CA ALA A 285 -10.09 19.22 8.68
C ALA A 285 -9.76 20.44 7.79
N PRO A 286 -10.47 20.65 6.68
CA PRO A 286 -10.31 21.87 5.90
C PRO A 286 -10.55 23.11 6.79
N GLN A 287 -9.65 24.09 6.71
CA GLN A 287 -9.72 25.33 7.51
C GLN A 287 -10.89 26.23 7.11
N SER A 288 -11.36 26.11 5.88
CA SER A 288 -12.54 26.77 5.33
C SER A 288 -13.37 25.76 4.54
N GLU A 289 -14.60 26.12 4.20
CA GLU A 289 -15.44 25.30 3.34
C GLU A 289 -14.70 24.97 2.02
N PRO A 290 -14.56 23.68 1.67
CA PRO A 290 -13.87 23.27 0.45
C PRO A 290 -14.71 23.58 -0.80
N PRO A 291 -14.08 23.72 -1.98
CA PRO A 291 -14.81 23.96 -3.23
C PRO A 291 -15.75 22.78 -3.54
N THR A 292 -16.98 23.10 -3.93
CA THR A 292 -18.03 22.12 -4.29
C THR A 292 -18.27 22.04 -5.80
N ASN A 293 -17.85 23.06 -6.56
CA ASN A 293 -17.89 23.06 -8.02
C ASN A 293 -16.66 22.32 -8.59
N ILE A 294 -16.86 21.50 -9.62
CA ILE A 294 -15.81 20.71 -10.25
C ILE A 294 -14.67 21.56 -10.84
N ASP A 295 -14.98 22.72 -11.42
CA ASP A 295 -13.94 23.60 -11.99
C ASP A 295 -13.03 24.16 -10.90
N GLU A 296 -13.60 24.51 -9.74
CA GLU A 296 -12.85 25.00 -8.58
C GLU A 296 -12.05 23.87 -7.92
N ILE A 297 -12.58 22.65 -7.88
CA ILE A 297 -11.87 21.46 -7.41
C ILE A 297 -10.64 21.19 -8.28
N VAL A 298 -10.80 21.19 -9.61
CA VAL A 298 -9.69 20.98 -10.55
C VAL A 298 -8.69 22.13 -10.46
N ALA A 299 -9.14 23.38 -10.34
CA ALA A 299 -8.27 24.54 -10.16
C ALA A 299 -7.47 24.50 -8.84
N ALA A 300 -8.08 24.01 -7.75
CA ALA A 300 -7.36 23.76 -6.50
C ALA A 300 -6.30 22.67 -6.66
N GLY A 301 -6.56 21.68 -7.52
CA GLY A 301 -5.61 20.65 -7.93
C GLY A 301 -5.01 19.93 -6.71
N VAL A 302 -3.68 19.92 -6.63
CA VAL A 302 -2.94 19.28 -5.53
C VAL A 302 -3.21 19.90 -4.15
N ASN A 303 -3.69 21.15 -4.10
CA ASN A 303 -4.06 21.84 -2.87
C ASN A 303 -5.54 21.62 -2.48
N TRP A 304 -6.30 20.89 -3.29
CA TRP A 304 -7.64 20.46 -2.89
C TRP A 304 -7.50 19.52 -1.69
N TRP A 305 -8.16 19.87 -0.58
CA TRP A 305 -7.91 19.26 0.73
C TRP A 305 -7.96 17.72 0.73
N PRO A 306 -8.94 17.04 0.10
CA PRO A 306 -8.96 15.57 0.07
C PRO A 306 -7.69 14.96 -0.54
N LEU A 307 -7.17 15.55 -1.62
CA LEU A 307 -5.92 15.10 -2.25
C LEU A 307 -4.71 15.44 -1.39
N GLN A 308 -4.65 16.66 -0.86
CA GLN A 308 -3.55 17.08 0.01
C GLN A 308 -3.44 16.18 1.24
N PHE A 309 -4.56 15.95 1.94
CA PHE A 309 -4.64 15.07 3.11
C PHE A 309 -4.24 13.65 2.78
N ALA A 310 -4.74 13.07 1.68
CA ALA A 310 -4.38 11.70 1.30
C ALA A 310 -2.86 11.54 1.10
N ARG A 311 -2.22 12.52 0.45
CA ARG A 311 -0.77 12.51 0.19
C ARG A 311 0.05 12.66 1.47
N GLU A 312 -0.33 13.60 2.33
CA GLU A 312 0.36 13.86 3.60
C GLU A 312 0.18 12.69 4.58
N LEU A 313 -0.99 12.07 4.62
CA LEU A 313 -1.26 10.87 5.41
C LEU A 313 -0.48 9.65 4.90
N ASP A 314 -0.41 9.42 3.58
CA ASP A 314 0.37 8.30 3.01
C ASP A 314 1.85 8.44 3.38
N ASP A 315 2.42 9.65 3.21
CA ASP A 315 3.82 9.92 3.56
C ASP A 315 4.08 9.67 5.06
N ALA A 316 3.20 10.13 5.94
CA ALA A 316 3.33 9.92 7.37
C ALA A 316 3.25 8.43 7.74
N ILE A 317 2.30 7.68 7.18
CA ILE A 317 2.17 6.23 7.40
C ILE A 317 3.46 5.50 6.98
N LEU A 318 3.98 5.82 5.79
CA LEU A 318 5.18 5.18 5.24
C LEU A 318 6.44 5.52 6.04
N CYS A 319 6.59 6.79 6.44
CA CYS A 319 7.69 7.24 7.29
C CYS A 319 7.65 6.55 8.66
N MET A 320 6.49 6.54 9.32
CA MET A 320 6.36 5.95 10.66
C MET A 320 6.48 4.43 10.66
N ARG A 321 6.03 3.74 9.60
CA ARG A 321 6.25 2.29 9.43
C ARG A 321 7.73 1.93 9.34
N THR A 322 8.49 2.74 8.61
CA THR A 322 9.85 2.41 8.17
C THR A 322 10.90 2.89 9.16
N ASN A 323 10.72 4.10 9.69
CA ASN A 323 11.76 4.80 10.46
C ASN A 323 11.57 4.66 11.98
N GLU A 324 10.33 4.42 12.45
CA GLU A 324 9.98 4.41 13.88
C GLU A 324 9.49 3.03 14.33
N LEU A 325 10.41 2.05 14.32
CA LEU A 325 10.10 0.63 14.61
C LEU A 325 9.74 0.37 16.07
N ALA A 326 10.32 1.15 17.01
CA ALA A 326 10.08 0.99 18.44
C ALA A 326 8.77 1.63 18.92
N VAL A 327 8.17 2.51 18.10
CA VAL A 327 6.91 3.19 18.38
C VAL A 327 5.76 2.30 17.92
N GLY A 328 5.30 1.42 18.82
CA GLY A 328 4.41 0.30 18.52
C GLY A 328 2.92 0.66 18.44
N THR A 329 2.51 1.80 18.98
CA THR A 329 1.11 2.23 19.03
C THR A 329 0.91 3.55 18.31
N TRP A 330 -0.09 3.62 17.45
CA TRP A 330 -0.56 4.85 16.82
C TRP A 330 -1.89 5.26 17.41
N VAL A 331 -1.97 6.52 17.81
CA VAL A 331 -3.18 7.17 18.31
C VAL A 331 -3.68 8.13 17.25
N PHE A 332 -4.89 7.96 16.77
CA PHE A 332 -5.56 8.87 15.86
C PHE A 332 -6.40 9.88 16.64
N LYS A 333 -6.17 11.15 16.35
CA LYS A 333 -6.97 12.30 16.76
C LYS A 333 -7.36 13.11 15.53
N THR A 334 -8.37 13.95 15.68
CA THR A 334 -8.80 14.87 14.63
C THR A 334 -9.04 16.25 15.23
N GLU A 335 -8.89 17.30 14.43
CA GLU A 335 -9.21 18.68 14.82
C GLU A 335 -9.81 19.47 13.64
N GLY A 336 -10.63 20.46 13.97
CA GLY A 336 -11.26 21.38 13.01
C GLY A 336 -12.77 21.19 12.90
N ASP A 337 -13.37 21.66 11.81
CA ASP A 337 -14.83 21.73 11.66
C ASP A 337 -15.39 20.54 10.87
N ALA A 338 -16.25 19.75 11.51
CA ALA A 338 -16.94 18.62 10.89
C ALA A 338 -17.76 19.02 9.65
N ARG A 339 -18.31 20.24 9.60
CA ARG A 339 -19.10 20.73 8.46
C ARG A 339 -18.26 20.78 7.18
N ASN A 340 -17.00 21.20 7.30
CA ASN A 340 -16.08 21.26 6.16
C ASN A 340 -15.68 19.87 5.66
N LEU A 341 -15.57 18.89 6.57
CA LEU A 341 -15.35 17.48 6.18
C LEU A 341 -16.55 16.91 5.43
N LEU A 342 -17.76 17.15 5.94
CA LEU A 342 -18.99 16.68 5.28
C LEU A 342 -19.20 17.36 3.91
N ALA A 343 -18.81 18.63 3.76
CA ALA A 343 -18.81 19.32 2.47
C ALA A 343 -17.77 18.70 1.50
N ALA A 344 -16.58 18.35 2.00
CA ALA A 344 -15.58 17.63 1.20
C ALA A 344 -16.13 16.28 0.73
N ASP A 345 -16.72 15.48 1.63
CA ASP A 345 -17.33 14.20 1.32
C ASP A 345 -18.49 14.32 0.33
N ALA A 346 -19.35 15.34 0.47
CA ALA A 346 -20.42 15.61 -0.47
C ALA A 346 -19.86 15.89 -1.88
N SER A 347 -18.80 16.69 -1.99
CA SER A 347 -18.15 16.97 -3.27
C SER A 347 -17.51 15.71 -3.89
N LEU A 348 -16.92 14.83 -3.08
CA LEU A 348 -16.39 13.54 -3.52
C LEU A 348 -17.51 12.66 -4.08
N MET A 349 -18.65 12.54 -3.38
CA MET A 349 -19.77 11.71 -3.80
C MET A 349 -20.49 12.23 -5.04
N GLN A 350 -20.64 13.57 -5.13
CA GLN A 350 -21.25 14.24 -6.26
C GLN A 350 -20.43 14.06 -7.54
N HIS A 351 -19.11 14.21 -7.44
CA HIS A 351 -18.21 14.25 -8.60
C HIS A 351 -17.36 12.99 -8.79
N LYS A 352 -17.67 11.89 -8.09
CA LYS A 352 -16.89 10.62 -8.12
C LYS A 352 -16.62 10.03 -9.50
N ASP A 353 -17.43 10.38 -10.50
CA ASP A 353 -17.28 9.91 -11.88
C ASP A 353 -16.32 10.80 -12.70
N HIS A 354 -16.01 12.02 -12.22
CA HIS A 354 -14.99 12.87 -12.83
C HIS A 354 -13.59 12.31 -12.55
N TRP A 355 -12.75 12.18 -13.57
CA TRP A 355 -11.46 11.49 -13.50
C TRP A 355 -10.58 11.94 -12.31
N PHE A 356 -10.45 13.25 -12.09
CA PHE A 356 -9.57 13.79 -11.03
C PHE A 356 -10.11 13.50 -9.62
N VAL A 357 -11.43 13.61 -9.43
CA VAL A 357 -12.08 13.31 -8.16
C VAL A 357 -12.02 11.81 -7.89
N ARG A 358 -12.26 10.98 -8.92
CA ARG A 358 -12.10 9.53 -8.87
C ARG A 358 -10.68 9.10 -8.50
N GLU A 359 -9.65 9.72 -9.07
CA GLU A 359 -8.25 9.44 -8.71
C GLU A 359 -7.95 9.84 -7.26
N THR A 360 -8.50 10.97 -6.81
CA THR A 360 -8.34 11.42 -5.42
C THR A 360 -9.02 10.45 -4.44
N ILE A 361 -10.23 10.01 -4.74
CA ILE A 361 -10.92 8.92 -4.01
C ILE A 361 -10.06 7.65 -4.00
N GLY A 362 -9.46 7.32 -5.16
CA GLY A 362 -8.55 6.18 -5.28
C GLY A 362 -7.33 6.28 -4.38
N LEU A 363 -6.72 7.46 -4.27
CA LEU A 363 -5.59 7.66 -3.36
C LEU A 363 -6.02 7.53 -1.91
N LEU A 364 -7.13 8.17 -1.50
CA LEU A 364 -7.69 8.01 -0.16
C LEU A 364 -7.96 6.54 0.18
N ARG A 365 -8.61 5.80 -0.72
CA ARG A 365 -8.87 4.36 -0.56
C ARG A 365 -7.58 3.58 -0.33
N ARG A 366 -6.56 3.77 -1.18
CA ARG A 366 -5.28 3.06 -1.08
C ARG A 366 -4.52 3.42 0.20
N THR A 367 -4.49 4.70 0.57
CA THR A 367 -3.82 5.20 1.77
C THR A 367 -4.49 4.66 3.04
N LEU A 368 -5.82 4.75 3.14
CA LEU A 368 -6.56 4.20 4.27
C LEU A 368 -6.38 2.68 4.36
N ALA A 369 -6.40 1.95 3.22
CA ALA A 369 -6.18 0.51 3.21
C ALA A 369 -4.80 0.08 3.74
N ARG A 370 -3.78 0.98 3.75
CA ARG A 370 -2.51 0.70 4.43
C ARG A 370 -2.70 0.63 5.94
N ILE A 371 -3.61 1.39 6.53
CA ILE A 371 -3.79 1.43 7.99
C ILE A 371 -4.08 0.02 8.52
N ASP A 372 -5.02 -0.71 7.93
CA ASP A 372 -5.47 -2.01 8.45
C ASP A 372 -4.35 -3.08 8.44
N VAL A 373 -3.44 -3.03 7.46
CA VAL A 373 -2.30 -3.97 7.33
C VAL A 373 -1.01 -3.46 8.00
N SER A 374 -1.06 -2.31 8.69
CA SER A 374 0.08 -1.80 9.46
C SER A 374 0.32 -2.66 10.71
N SER A 375 1.58 -3.03 10.95
CA SER A 375 2.00 -3.80 12.12
C SER A 375 2.24 -2.87 13.32
N ARG A 376 1.16 -2.21 13.74
CA ARG A 376 1.08 -1.25 14.83
C ARG A 376 -0.31 -1.38 15.45
N SER A 377 -0.39 -1.28 16.77
CA SER A 377 -1.67 -1.13 17.44
C SER A 377 -2.27 0.23 17.13
N LEU A 378 -3.58 0.29 16.92
CA LEU A 378 -4.28 1.48 16.47
C LEU A 378 -5.36 1.86 17.49
N PHE A 379 -5.31 3.08 17.99
CA PHE A 379 -6.31 3.65 18.90
C PHE A 379 -6.87 4.91 18.28
N ALA A 380 -8.17 5.13 18.37
CA ALA A 380 -8.78 6.42 18.08
C ALA A 380 -9.31 7.04 19.37
N LEU A 381 -8.91 8.27 19.65
CA LEU A 381 -9.36 9.04 20.82
C LEU A 381 -10.22 10.21 20.34
N ILE A 382 -11.52 10.08 20.56
CA ILE A 382 -12.53 11.06 20.18
C ILE A 382 -12.76 11.97 21.39
N GLU A 383 -11.96 13.03 21.44
CA GLU A 383 -11.91 14.01 22.53
C GLU A 383 -12.72 15.28 22.21
N PRO A 384 -13.07 16.11 23.21
CA PRO A 384 -13.68 17.41 22.98
C PRO A 384 -12.90 18.25 21.94
N GLY A 385 -13.63 18.89 21.02
CA GLY A 385 -13.04 19.65 19.90
C GLY A 385 -12.55 18.81 18.72
N SER A 386 -12.65 17.48 18.78
CA SER A 386 -12.38 16.61 17.62
C SER A 386 -13.50 16.63 16.58
N CYS A 387 -13.20 16.13 15.38
CA CYS A 387 -14.13 16.12 14.25
C CYS A 387 -14.08 14.78 13.49
N PHE A 388 -14.40 13.67 14.17
CA PHE A 388 -14.53 12.35 13.57
C PHE A 388 -15.79 12.26 12.69
N ALA A 389 -15.75 12.93 11.54
CA ALA A 389 -16.85 13.03 10.59
C ALA A 389 -16.46 12.49 9.21
N GLY A 390 -17.35 11.69 8.61
CA GLY A 390 -17.21 11.26 7.23
C GLY A 390 -15.89 10.52 6.97
N THR A 391 -15.08 11.02 6.03
CA THR A 391 -13.73 10.49 5.76
C THR A 391 -12.86 10.37 7.03
N PHE A 392 -12.95 11.30 7.97
CA PHE A 392 -12.19 11.23 9.23
C PHE A 392 -12.69 10.15 10.19
N ALA A 393 -13.97 9.78 10.11
CA ALA A 393 -14.50 8.68 10.92
C ALA A 393 -13.87 7.33 10.55
N GLU A 394 -13.31 7.18 9.34
CA GLU A 394 -12.55 5.98 8.97
C GLU A 394 -11.35 5.72 9.88
N LEU A 395 -10.73 6.75 10.47
CA LEU A 395 -9.64 6.59 11.44
C LEU A 395 -10.12 5.87 12.71
N ALA A 396 -11.37 6.12 13.13
CA ALA A 396 -12.01 5.41 14.23
C ALA A 396 -12.38 3.97 13.83
N PHE A 397 -12.90 3.76 12.61
CA PHE A 397 -13.33 2.43 12.18
C PHE A 397 -12.17 1.50 11.77
N ALA A 398 -10.98 2.06 11.53
CA ALA A 398 -9.74 1.33 11.29
C ALA A 398 -9.04 0.90 12.59
N ALA A 399 -9.33 1.57 13.71
CA ALA A 399 -8.65 1.35 14.96
C ALA A 399 -8.99 -0.01 15.59
N ASP A 400 -8.05 -0.57 16.37
CA ASP A 400 -8.30 -1.76 17.19
C ASP A 400 -9.24 -1.43 18.34
N ARG A 401 -9.15 -0.21 18.87
CA ARG A 401 -10.04 0.35 19.89
C ARG A 401 -10.33 1.82 19.61
N THR A 402 -11.55 2.23 19.92
CA THR A 402 -12.01 3.61 19.77
C THR A 402 -12.66 4.05 21.07
N TYR A 403 -12.15 5.11 21.68
CA TYR A 403 -12.70 5.67 22.91
C TYR A 403 -13.24 7.06 22.63
N MET A 404 -14.41 7.37 23.20
CA MET A 404 -15.08 8.64 22.99
C MET A 404 -15.46 9.31 24.30
N ALA A 405 -14.98 10.53 24.54
CA ALA A 405 -15.12 11.18 25.84
C ALA A 405 -16.59 11.56 26.09
N ALA A 406 -17.21 10.94 27.09
CA ALA A 406 -18.50 11.37 27.62
C ALA A 406 -18.29 12.49 28.64
N LEU A 407 -19.11 13.53 28.59
CA LEU A 407 -19.06 14.66 29.52
C LEU A 407 -20.46 14.85 30.11
N PRO A 408 -20.92 13.96 31.01
CA PRO A 408 -22.30 14.01 31.53
C PRO A 408 -22.61 15.31 32.28
N SER A 409 -21.58 16.02 32.76
CA SER A 409 -21.70 17.32 33.41
C SER A 409 -21.55 18.51 32.44
N ASN A 410 -21.18 18.28 31.17
CA ASN A 410 -20.95 19.32 30.14
C ASN A 410 -21.22 18.81 28.72
N GLU A 411 -22.48 18.44 28.43
CA GLU A 411 -22.91 17.86 27.14
C GLU A 411 -22.61 18.75 25.91
N GLU A 412 -22.50 20.07 26.10
CA GLU A 412 -22.20 21.02 25.02
C GLU A 412 -20.77 20.84 24.47
N GLU A 413 -19.82 20.43 25.31
CA GLU A 413 -18.43 20.15 24.92
C GLU A 413 -18.21 18.71 24.44
N GLU A 414 -19.22 17.84 24.54
CA GLU A 414 -19.09 16.46 24.07
C GLU A 414 -18.79 16.41 22.58
N PRO A 415 -17.80 15.61 22.17
CA PRO A 415 -17.54 15.38 20.75
C PRO A 415 -18.69 14.59 20.11
N ALA A 416 -18.66 14.53 18.78
CA ALA A 416 -19.61 13.74 18.01
C ALA A 416 -18.88 12.94 16.94
N ILE A 417 -19.43 11.77 16.61
CA ILE A 417 -19.17 11.10 15.33
C ILE A 417 -20.27 11.53 14.37
N THR A 418 -19.92 11.89 13.14
CA THR A 418 -20.92 12.17 12.09
C THR A 418 -20.63 11.36 10.85
N LEU A 419 -21.50 10.41 10.52
CA LEU A 419 -21.31 9.56 9.35
C LEU A 419 -21.67 10.30 8.06
N SER A 420 -21.00 9.95 6.97
CA SER A 420 -21.38 10.35 5.61
C SER A 420 -21.51 9.10 4.72
N GLU A 421 -21.99 9.25 3.49
CA GLU A 421 -22.09 8.14 2.53
C GLU A 421 -20.75 7.44 2.28
N VAL A 422 -19.60 8.13 2.47
CA VAL A 422 -18.28 7.55 2.19
C VAL A 422 -17.96 6.36 3.09
N ASN A 423 -18.51 6.35 4.32
CA ASN A 423 -18.29 5.29 5.33
C ASN A 423 -18.94 3.95 4.94
N PHE A 424 -19.79 3.94 3.91
CA PHE A 424 -20.58 2.78 3.48
C PHE A 424 -20.08 2.16 2.18
N GLY A 425 -18.81 2.38 1.82
CA GLY A 425 -18.16 1.61 0.75
C GLY A 425 -17.22 2.39 -0.18
N LEU A 426 -16.99 3.69 0.05
CA LEU A 426 -16.09 4.46 -0.81
C LEU A 426 -14.62 4.11 -0.58
N TYR A 427 -14.26 3.75 0.66
CA TYR A 427 -12.90 3.43 1.10
C TYR A 427 -12.79 2.00 1.65
N PRO A 428 -13.06 0.97 0.82
CA PRO A 428 -12.99 -0.39 1.28
C PRO A 428 -11.58 -0.74 1.76
N MET A 429 -11.50 -1.53 2.83
CA MET A 429 -10.27 -2.21 3.22
C MET A 429 -9.96 -3.33 2.21
N VAL A 430 -8.81 -3.99 2.34
CA VAL A 430 -8.39 -5.03 1.36
C VAL A 430 -9.28 -6.28 1.35
N THR A 431 -10.23 -6.44 2.30
CA THR A 431 -11.31 -7.45 2.24
C THR A 431 -12.43 -7.09 1.26
N HIS A 432 -12.37 -5.89 0.66
CA HIS A 432 -13.38 -5.27 -0.21
C HIS A 432 -14.63 -4.77 0.52
N GLN A 433 -14.62 -4.80 1.86
CA GLN A 433 -15.69 -4.26 2.71
C GLN A 433 -15.41 -2.82 3.13
N SER A 434 -16.44 -2.04 3.42
CA SER A 434 -16.28 -0.84 4.25
C SER A 434 -15.84 -1.26 5.66
N ARG A 435 -15.19 -0.37 6.42
CA ARG A 435 -14.77 -0.70 7.79
C ARG A 435 -15.95 -0.89 8.73
N LEU A 436 -17.06 -0.18 8.50
CA LEU A 436 -18.33 -0.42 9.20
C LEU A 436 -18.93 -1.78 8.84
N GLY A 437 -18.96 -2.15 7.55
CA GLY A 437 -19.40 -3.46 7.08
C GLY A 437 -18.61 -4.59 7.74
N ARG A 438 -17.28 -4.45 7.78
CA ARG A 438 -16.40 -5.36 8.53
C ARG A 438 -16.70 -5.36 10.03
N ARG A 439 -16.82 -4.19 10.65
CA ARG A 439 -17.02 -4.03 12.11
C ARG A 439 -18.28 -4.74 12.60
N PHE A 440 -19.37 -4.65 11.84
CA PHE A 440 -20.64 -5.28 12.16
C PHE A 440 -20.87 -6.60 11.43
N TYR A 441 -19.81 -7.23 10.89
CA TYR A 441 -19.90 -8.54 10.22
C TYR A 441 -20.94 -8.58 9.07
N GLU A 442 -21.17 -7.47 8.39
CA GLU A 442 -22.23 -7.28 7.37
C GLU A 442 -23.66 -7.55 7.88
N GLU A 443 -23.88 -7.48 9.19
CA GLU A 443 -25.21 -7.60 9.79
C GLU A 443 -26.08 -6.39 9.43
N ALA A 444 -27.23 -6.64 8.81
CA ALA A 444 -28.10 -5.60 8.29
C ALA A 444 -28.65 -4.68 9.39
N GLU A 445 -29.09 -5.22 10.53
CA GLU A 445 -29.70 -4.44 11.62
C GLU A 445 -28.79 -3.31 12.15
N PRO A 446 -27.56 -3.57 12.62
CA PRO A 446 -26.67 -2.50 13.08
C PRO A 446 -26.25 -1.56 11.95
N LEU A 447 -26.04 -2.07 10.73
CA LEU A 447 -25.67 -1.23 9.58
C LEU A 447 -26.79 -0.28 9.16
N ASP A 448 -28.03 -0.76 9.07
CA ASP A 448 -29.21 0.04 8.75
C ASP A 448 -29.46 1.09 9.84
N ALA A 449 -29.29 0.72 11.12
CA ALA A 449 -29.41 1.63 12.24
C ALA A 449 -28.46 2.82 12.11
N VAL A 450 -27.16 2.57 11.90
CA VAL A 450 -26.17 3.67 11.77
C VAL A 450 -26.30 4.40 10.44
N ARG A 451 -26.70 3.72 9.36
CA ARG A 451 -26.94 4.36 8.05
C ARG A 451 -28.11 5.36 8.10
N SER A 452 -29.14 5.05 8.88
CA SER A 452 -30.29 5.98 9.09
C SER A 452 -29.90 7.29 9.78
N LEU A 453 -28.71 7.34 10.41
CA LEU A 453 -28.17 8.49 11.14
C LEU A 453 -27.09 9.25 10.36
N ILE A 454 -26.90 8.98 9.07
CA ILE A 454 -25.99 9.76 8.22
C ILE A 454 -26.28 11.26 8.35
N GLY A 455 -25.21 12.05 8.53
CA GLY A 455 -25.26 13.49 8.71
C GLY A 455 -25.64 13.96 10.13
N GLN A 456 -26.05 13.07 11.03
CA GLN A 456 -26.40 13.42 12.40
C GLN A 456 -25.17 13.38 13.32
N PRO A 457 -25.00 14.35 14.25
CA PRO A 457 -23.97 14.28 15.28
C PRO A 457 -24.35 13.27 16.35
N ILE A 458 -23.70 12.10 16.32
CA ILE A 458 -23.93 11.01 17.27
C ILE A 458 -23.03 11.23 18.49
N LYS A 459 -23.64 11.43 19.66
CA LYS A 459 -22.97 11.72 20.94
C LYS A 459 -22.41 10.46 21.61
N PRO A 460 -21.50 10.57 22.59
CA PRO A 460 -20.74 9.45 23.17
C PRO A 460 -21.61 8.26 23.63
N VAL A 461 -22.68 8.53 24.40
CA VAL A 461 -23.57 7.48 24.92
C VAL A 461 -24.28 6.73 23.79
N GLU A 462 -24.74 7.45 22.77
CA GLU A 462 -25.41 6.84 21.62
C GLU A 462 -24.41 6.11 20.70
N ALA A 463 -23.21 6.66 20.51
CA ALA A 463 -22.16 6.05 19.73
C ALA A 463 -21.76 4.67 20.29
N GLU A 464 -21.66 4.54 21.62
CA GLU A 464 -21.41 3.26 22.28
C GLU A 464 -22.60 2.31 22.14
N ARG A 465 -23.83 2.79 22.38
CA ARG A 465 -25.06 1.99 22.23
C ARG A 465 -25.23 1.42 20.82
N LEU A 466 -24.87 2.19 19.79
CA LEU A 466 -24.88 1.77 18.39
C LEU A 466 -23.67 0.92 18.01
N GLY A 467 -22.72 0.74 18.92
CA GLY A 467 -21.50 -0.02 18.69
C GLY A 467 -20.54 0.66 17.72
N LEU A 468 -20.61 1.99 17.53
CA LEU A 468 -19.66 2.75 16.69
C LEU A 468 -18.29 2.94 17.37
N VAL A 469 -18.26 2.94 18.70
CA VAL A 469 -17.03 3.04 19.52
C VAL A 469 -16.86 1.81 20.40
N THR A 470 -15.68 1.64 20.99
CA THR A 470 -15.40 0.55 21.94
C THR A 470 -15.98 0.85 23.31
N ALA A 471 -15.84 2.09 23.79
CA ALA A 471 -16.38 2.58 25.05
C ALA A 471 -16.48 4.12 25.03
N SER A 472 -17.36 4.67 25.86
CA SER A 472 -17.47 6.11 26.08
C SER A 472 -17.25 6.51 27.55
N PRO A 473 -15.99 6.50 28.05
CA PRO A 473 -15.68 6.82 29.45
C PRO A 473 -16.04 8.28 29.78
N ASP A 474 -16.48 8.53 31.02
CA ASP A 474 -16.74 9.88 31.50
C ASP A 474 -15.43 10.64 31.82
N ASP A 475 -15.54 11.91 32.19
CA ASP A 475 -14.39 12.77 32.49
C ASP A 475 -13.58 12.33 33.71
N ILE A 476 -14.17 11.53 34.60
CA ILE A 476 -13.51 10.98 35.78
C ILE A 476 -12.68 9.76 35.40
N ASP A 477 -13.24 8.86 34.57
CA ASP A 477 -12.62 7.59 34.21
C ASP A 477 -11.67 7.70 33.00
N TRP A 478 -11.87 8.70 32.12
CA TRP A 478 -11.14 8.86 30.86
C TRP A 478 -9.61 8.80 31.03
N ALA A 479 -9.07 9.58 31.96
CA ALA A 479 -7.61 9.72 32.09
C ALA A 479 -6.94 8.39 32.46
N ASP A 480 -7.54 7.63 33.38
CA ASP A 480 -6.98 6.37 33.84
C ASP A 480 -7.22 5.23 32.85
N GLU A 481 -8.42 5.13 32.26
CA GLU A 481 -8.72 4.06 31.32
C GLU A 481 -7.85 4.14 30.05
N ILE A 482 -7.72 5.34 29.47
CA ILE A 482 -6.89 5.54 28.28
C ILE A 482 -5.42 5.31 28.59
N ARG A 483 -4.93 5.83 29.73
CA ARG A 483 -3.54 5.65 30.15
C ARG A 483 -3.22 4.17 30.36
N ILE A 484 -4.06 3.44 31.09
CA ILE A 484 -3.86 2.01 31.35
C ILE A 484 -3.87 1.24 30.03
N ALA A 485 -4.84 1.48 29.14
CA ALA A 485 -4.91 0.76 27.87
C ALA A 485 -3.66 0.98 26.98
N LEU A 486 -3.09 2.19 27.00
CA LEU A 486 -1.86 2.51 26.29
C LEU A 486 -0.61 1.93 26.97
N GLU A 487 -0.53 1.96 28.29
CA GLU A 487 0.54 1.33 29.08
C GLU A 487 0.56 -0.19 28.86
N GLU A 488 -0.60 -0.84 28.87
CA GLU A 488 -0.75 -2.26 28.56
C GLU A 488 -0.28 -2.58 27.14
N ARG A 489 -0.64 -1.76 26.15
CA ARG A 489 -0.17 -1.92 24.77
C ARG A 489 1.33 -1.81 24.64
N ALA A 490 1.95 -0.90 25.38
CA ALA A 490 3.40 -0.80 25.44
C ALA A 490 4.03 -2.01 26.16
N ALA A 491 3.38 -2.55 27.22
CA ALA A 491 3.92 -3.64 28.03
C ALA A 491 3.88 -5.01 27.33
N MET A 492 2.89 -5.26 26.47
CA MET A 492 2.73 -6.53 25.76
C MET A 492 3.79 -6.76 24.68
N SER A 493 4.02 -8.03 24.32
CA SER A 493 4.94 -8.39 23.24
C SER A 493 4.42 -7.87 21.88
N PRO A 494 5.23 -7.11 21.10
CA PRO A 494 4.81 -6.59 19.81
C PRO A 494 4.53 -7.68 18.77
N ASP A 495 5.19 -8.84 18.89
CA ASP A 495 4.96 -10.00 18.02
C ASP A 495 3.54 -10.56 18.23
N ALA A 496 3.13 -10.69 19.49
CA ALA A 496 1.81 -11.19 19.85
C ALA A 496 0.70 -10.19 19.46
N LEU A 497 0.93 -8.89 19.69
CA LEU A 497 -0.01 -7.85 19.30
C LEU A 497 -0.21 -7.80 17.78
N THR A 498 0.88 -7.84 17.00
CA THR A 498 0.79 -7.84 15.54
C THR A 498 0.03 -9.07 15.02
N GLY A 499 0.27 -10.25 15.61
CA GLY A 499 -0.47 -11.47 15.27
C GLY A 499 -1.95 -11.38 15.64
N LEU A 500 -2.27 -10.86 16.83
CA LEU A 500 -3.64 -10.64 17.27
C LEU A 500 -4.40 -9.71 16.32
N GLU A 501 -3.82 -8.56 16.01
CA GLU A 501 -4.40 -7.52 15.15
C GLU A 501 -4.65 -8.03 13.73
N ALA A 502 -3.69 -8.78 13.16
CA ALA A 502 -3.84 -9.39 11.85
C ALA A 502 -4.98 -10.42 11.76
N ASN A 503 -5.40 -11.00 12.88
CA ASN A 503 -6.56 -11.90 12.93
C ASN A 503 -7.87 -11.15 13.22
N LEU A 504 -7.87 -10.22 14.18
CA LEU A 504 -9.09 -9.52 14.59
C LEU A 504 -9.56 -8.49 13.57
N ARG A 505 -8.64 -7.79 12.87
CA ARG A 505 -9.02 -6.86 11.81
C ARG A 505 -9.57 -7.59 10.59
N PHE A 506 -9.06 -8.78 10.29
CA PHE A 506 -9.47 -9.59 9.14
C PHE A 506 -10.41 -10.72 9.62
N ASN A 507 -11.59 -10.30 10.10
CA ASN A 507 -12.49 -11.09 10.93
C ASN A 507 -13.39 -12.12 10.18
N GLY A 508 -13.11 -12.41 8.90
CA GLY A 508 -13.95 -13.34 8.15
C GLY A 508 -13.54 -13.52 6.69
N PRO A 509 -13.99 -12.65 5.77
CA PRO A 509 -13.80 -12.84 4.34
C PRO A 509 -12.34 -12.71 3.91
N GLU A 510 -11.97 -13.53 2.93
CA GLU A 510 -10.64 -13.55 2.33
C GLU A 510 -10.72 -13.23 0.84
N THR A 511 -9.88 -12.30 0.39
CA THR A 511 -9.68 -11.86 -0.99
C THR A 511 -8.28 -12.24 -1.46
N MET A 512 -7.94 -11.92 -2.71
CA MET A 512 -6.56 -12.10 -3.20
C MET A 512 -5.59 -11.26 -2.36
N GLU A 513 -5.96 -10.01 -2.03
CA GLU A 513 -5.12 -9.08 -1.28
C GLU A 513 -4.95 -9.52 0.19
N THR A 514 -6.00 -9.96 0.88
CA THR A 514 -5.85 -10.49 2.25
C THR A 514 -5.03 -11.77 2.26
N ARG A 515 -5.13 -12.63 1.24
CA ARG A 515 -4.27 -13.83 1.11
C ARG A 515 -2.80 -13.46 0.85
N ILE A 516 -2.53 -12.35 0.18
CA ILE A 516 -1.17 -11.79 0.04
C ILE A 516 -0.63 -11.37 1.43
N PHE A 517 -1.39 -10.59 2.20
CA PHE A 517 -0.92 -10.07 3.50
C PHE A 517 -1.02 -11.06 4.67
N GLY A 518 -1.93 -12.03 4.58
CA GLY A 518 -2.15 -13.08 5.56
C GLY A 518 -1.37 -14.33 5.18
N ARG A 519 -2.02 -15.27 4.47
CA ARG A 519 -1.45 -16.58 4.12
C ARG A 519 -0.02 -16.49 3.58
N LEU A 520 0.21 -15.74 2.50
CA LEU A 520 1.52 -15.70 1.86
C LEU A 520 2.56 -15.01 2.75
N THR A 521 2.27 -13.79 3.22
CA THR A 521 3.22 -12.98 3.98
C THR A 521 3.53 -13.60 5.35
N ALA A 522 2.57 -14.18 6.07
CA ALA A 522 2.84 -14.82 7.36
C ALA A 522 3.79 -16.02 7.21
N TRP A 523 3.59 -16.88 6.21
CA TRP A 523 4.52 -17.97 5.89
C TRP A 523 5.89 -17.44 5.49
N GLN A 524 5.94 -16.39 4.66
CA GLN A 524 7.20 -15.76 4.29
C GLN A 524 7.95 -15.19 5.50
N ASN A 525 7.25 -14.55 6.44
CA ASN A 525 7.84 -13.98 7.65
C ASN A 525 8.42 -15.08 8.55
N TRP A 526 7.72 -16.20 8.71
CA TRP A 526 8.24 -17.36 9.42
C TRP A 526 9.54 -17.89 8.78
N ILE A 527 9.59 -17.96 7.44
CA ILE A 527 10.80 -18.37 6.70
C ILE A 527 11.93 -17.34 6.91
N PHE A 528 11.64 -16.05 6.80
CA PHE A 528 12.61 -14.96 6.95
C PHE A 528 13.23 -14.84 8.34
N ASN A 529 12.71 -15.54 9.35
CA ASN A 529 13.27 -15.56 10.69
C ASN A 529 14.03 -16.87 11.02
N ARG A 530 14.30 -17.71 10.00
CA ARG A 530 14.92 -19.04 10.18
C ARG A 530 16.27 -19.18 9.48
N PRO A 531 17.19 -19.97 10.06
CA PRO A 531 18.58 -20.04 9.60
C PRO A 531 18.74 -20.62 8.19
N ASN A 532 17.82 -21.47 7.72
CA ASN A 532 17.87 -22.00 6.36
C ASN A 532 17.87 -20.88 5.30
N ALA A 533 17.12 -19.80 5.53
CA ALA A 533 17.09 -18.65 4.62
C ALA A 533 18.18 -17.62 4.95
N VAL A 534 18.21 -17.15 6.20
CA VAL A 534 18.98 -15.94 6.60
C VAL A 534 20.25 -16.21 7.41
N GLY A 535 20.52 -17.45 7.81
CA GLY A 535 21.73 -17.81 8.56
C GLY A 535 23.00 -17.63 7.73
N GLU A 536 24.17 -17.60 8.37
CA GLU A 536 25.47 -17.38 7.70
C GLU A 536 25.76 -18.35 6.55
N LYS A 537 25.27 -19.58 6.66
CA LYS A 537 25.32 -20.61 5.60
C LYS A 537 23.95 -20.91 4.97
N GLY A 538 22.96 -20.06 5.23
CA GLY A 538 21.65 -20.11 4.63
C GLY A 538 21.66 -19.63 3.17
N ALA A 539 20.59 -19.94 2.45
CA ALA A 539 20.51 -19.77 1.00
C ALA A 539 20.81 -18.34 0.51
N LEU A 540 20.31 -17.30 1.19
CA LEU A 540 20.54 -15.91 0.79
C LEU A 540 22.03 -15.52 0.86
N LYS A 541 22.72 -15.92 1.94
CA LYS A 541 24.12 -15.50 2.20
C LYS A 541 25.17 -16.30 1.43
N VAL A 542 24.81 -17.47 0.89
CA VAL A 542 25.71 -18.28 0.04
C VAL A 542 25.55 -18.00 -1.46
N TYR A 543 24.53 -17.24 -1.85
CA TYR A 543 24.29 -16.89 -3.24
C TYR A 543 25.52 -16.25 -3.89
N GLY A 544 25.87 -16.70 -5.09
CA GLY A 544 27.04 -16.22 -5.84
C GLY A 544 28.41 -16.68 -5.32
N LYS A 545 28.50 -17.38 -4.17
CA LYS A 545 29.79 -17.80 -3.58
C LYS A 545 30.30 -19.17 -4.07
N GLY A 546 29.50 -19.91 -4.84
CA GLY A 546 29.83 -21.26 -5.31
C GLY A 546 29.74 -22.36 -4.22
N SER A 547 29.42 -22.00 -2.98
CA SER A 547 29.18 -22.94 -1.87
C SER A 547 27.72 -23.40 -1.84
N LYS A 548 27.47 -24.62 -1.33
CA LYS A 548 26.12 -25.13 -1.06
C LYS A 548 25.58 -24.59 0.26
N ALA A 549 24.29 -24.24 0.28
CA ALA A 549 23.60 -23.87 1.52
C ALA A 549 23.55 -25.07 2.48
N GLN A 550 23.57 -24.79 3.79
CA GLN A 550 23.38 -25.78 4.83
C GLN A 550 21.98 -25.62 5.42
N PHE A 551 21.15 -26.66 5.27
CA PHE A 551 19.79 -26.67 5.77
C PHE A 551 19.62 -27.66 6.91
N ASP A 552 18.86 -27.25 7.93
CA ASP A 552 18.13 -28.21 8.74
C ASP A 552 17.02 -28.82 7.87
N VAL A 553 17.08 -30.13 7.71
CA VAL A 553 16.20 -30.91 6.82
C VAL A 553 14.87 -31.28 7.50
N SER A 554 14.74 -31.02 8.79
CA SER A 554 13.55 -31.36 9.58
C SER A 554 12.36 -30.48 9.15
N ARG A 555 11.19 -31.11 8.98
CA ARG A 555 9.91 -30.41 8.76
C ARG A 555 9.35 -29.93 10.11
N VAL A 556 8.49 -28.90 10.08
CA VAL A 556 7.85 -28.28 11.26
C VAL A 556 6.34 -28.32 11.09
#